data_AF-A0A844LJI8-F1
#
_entry.id   AF-A0A844LJI8-F1
#
_cell.length_a   1.000
_cell.length_b   1.000
_cell.length_c   1.000
_cell.angle_alpha   90.00
_cell.angle_beta   90.00
_cell.angle_gamma   90.00
#
_symmetry.space_group_name_H-M   'P 1'
#
loop_
_entity.id
_entity.type
_entity.pdbx_description
1 polymer ?
#
loop_
_entity_poly.entity_id
_entity_poly.type
_entity_poly.pdbx_seq_one_letter_code
_entity_poly.pdbx_strand_id
1 'polypeptide(L)'
;QQHNTNKPWWNKLIFFGREDGHLSKAQLDLLERLIIEKMNTANIDLDNSTQGNKSYIDKLSKFSALSLWNKVEKLLNDVANIDLFDSEHIQTEDNSDNSTLNSHISIIFGESLYTGKSYRDVFTQLVSNLVLSAELDKLIPLMSPNEPNTVQILGNREHISAKGTKLTKPIELTKYHMYVNFSKIGLYNQIKKLAELTGKKVIFERW
;
A
#
# COMPACT_ATOMS: atom_id res chain seq x y z
N GLN A 1 -18.21 -10.78 27.85
CA GLN A 1 -18.84 -10.78 26.51
C GLN A 1 -17.72 -10.90 25.50
N GLN A 2 -17.84 -11.76 24.48
CA GLN A 2 -16.87 -11.78 23.39
C GLN A 2 -17.01 -10.47 22.61
N HIS A 3 -15.92 -9.69 22.51
CA HIS A 3 -15.91 -8.41 21.81
C HIS A 3 -16.08 -8.53 20.28
N ASN A 4 -16.34 -9.74 19.79
CA ASN A 4 -16.18 -10.11 18.38
C ASN A 4 -17.52 -10.55 17.76
N THR A 5 -18.57 -10.69 18.56
CA THR A 5 -19.88 -11.14 18.08
C THR A 5 -20.65 -9.94 17.53
N ASN A 6 -21.09 -10.02 16.27
CA ASN A 6 -21.92 -9.02 15.55
C ASN A 6 -21.25 -7.73 15.05
N LYS A 7 -19.94 -7.75 14.74
CA LYS A 7 -19.29 -6.60 14.09
C LYS A 7 -19.09 -6.83 12.59
N PRO A 8 -19.59 -5.95 11.71
CA PRO A 8 -19.49 -6.12 10.26
C PRO A 8 -18.11 -5.75 9.69
N TRP A 9 -17.18 -5.25 10.51
CA TRP A 9 -15.88 -4.77 10.08
C TRP A 9 -14.77 -5.41 10.93
N TRP A 10 -13.94 -6.28 10.36
CA TRP A 10 -12.72 -6.79 11.01
C TRP A 10 -11.64 -7.15 9.99
N ASN A 11 -11.41 -6.25 9.04
CA ASN A 11 -10.63 -6.57 7.84
C ASN A 11 -9.12 -6.29 8.02
N LYS A 12 -8.73 -5.53 9.06
CA LYS A 12 -7.34 -5.14 9.32
C LYS A 12 -7.10 -5.08 10.84
N LEU A 13 -6.00 -5.68 11.28
CA LEU A 13 -5.61 -5.76 12.69
C LEU A 13 -4.16 -5.35 12.83
N ILE A 14 -3.89 -4.35 13.67
CA ILE A 14 -2.53 -3.92 13.99
C ILE A 14 -2.25 -4.30 15.44
N PHE A 15 -1.20 -5.07 15.64
CA PHE A 15 -0.65 -5.31 16.95
C PHE A 15 0.66 -4.56 17.11
N PHE A 16 0.73 -3.70 18.12
CA PHE A 16 2.00 -3.22 18.63
C PHE A 16 2.52 -4.25 19.64
N GLY A 17 3.46 -5.09 19.21
CA GLY A 17 4.16 -6.05 20.06
C GLY A 17 5.57 -5.56 20.43
N ARG A 18 6.03 -5.86 21.64
CA ARG A 18 7.40 -5.60 22.11
C ARG A 18 8.33 -6.70 21.60
N GLU A 19 9.50 -6.32 21.07
CA GLU A 19 10.62 -7.26 20.96
C GLU A 19 11.47 -7.26 22.25
N ASP A 20 11.46 -6.15 23.01
CA ASP A 20 12.41 -5.91 24.12
C ASP A 20 11.84 -5.18 25.34
N GLY A 21 10.95 -4.20 25.14
CA GLY A 21 10.11 -3.71 26.21
C GLY A 21 10.18 -2.29 26.70
N HIS A 22 10.44 -1.36 25.79
CA HIS A 22 10.76 0.01 26.16
C HIS A 22 9.64 1.04 26.01
N LEU A 23 8.41 0.64 25.66
CA LEU A 23 7.28 1.56 25.73
C LEU A 23 6.69 1.59 27.14
N SER A 24 6.77 2.76 27.79
CA SER A 24 6.10 3.01 29.06
C SER A 24 4.58 3.10 28.88
N LYS A 25 3.84 2.93 29.98
CA LYS A 25 2.37 3.11 29.98
C LYS A 25 1.97 4.46 29.37
N ALA A 26 2.69 5.53 29.70
CA ALA A 26 2.41 6.86 29.18
C ALA A 26 2.60 6.97 27.66
N GLN A 27 3.58 6.25 27.11
CA GLN A 27 3.81 6.20 25.66
C GLN A 27 2.72 5.39 24.95
N LEU A 28 2.30 4.27 25.53
CA LEU A 28 1.20 3.47 25.00
C LEU A 28 -0.11 4.25 24.98
N ASP A 29 -0.45 4.91 26.09
CA ASP A 29 -1.63 5.77 26.22
C ASP A 29 -1.62 6.91 25.18
N LEU A 30 -0.45 7.51 24.91
CA LEU A 30 -0.29 8.54 23.89
C LEU A 30 -0.53 8.00 22.48
N LEU A 31 0.04 6.84 22.15
CA LEU A 31 -0.10 6.20 20.84
C LEU A 31 -1.55 5.76 20.60
N GLU A 32 -2.19 5.19 21.61
CA GLU A 32 -3.61 4.83 21.59
C GLU A 32 -4.48 6.05 21.24
N ARG A 33 -4.29 7.17 21.96
CA ARG A 33 -5.03 8.41 21.67
C ARG A 33 -4.80 8.90 20.24
N LEU A 34 -3.55 8.89 19.77
CA LEU A 34 -3.22 9.33 18.41
C LEU A 34 -3.95 8.49 17.36
N ILE A 35 -4.01 7.18 17.55
CA ILE A 35 -4.71 6.27 16.64
C ILE A 35 -6.22 6.53 16.70
N ILE A 36 -6.80 6.69 17.89
CA ILE A 36 -8.22 7.03 18.08
C ILE A 36 -8.58 8.33 17.36
N GLU A 37 -7.76 9.38 17.51
CA GLU A 37 -7.96 10.66 16.83
C GLU A 37 -7.94 10.52 15.31
N LYS A 38 -7.01 9.73 14.76
CA LYS A 38 -6.93 9.46 13.32
C LYS A 38 -8.14 8.67 12.82
N MET A 39 -8.58 7.64 13.55
CA MET A 39 -9.77 6.84 13.22
C MET A 39 -11.04 7.69 13.23
N ASN A 40 -11.21 8.55 14.24
CA ASN A 40 -12.34 9.48 14.31
C ASN A 40 -12.32 10.48 13.15
N THR A 41 -11.15 11.02 12.80
CA THR A 41 -11.00 11.91 11.65
C THR A 41 -11.36 11.22 10.33
N ALA A 42 -11.03 9.93 10.22
CA ALA A 42 -11.39 9.07 9.10
C ALA A 42 -12.82 8.53 9.16
N ASN A 43 -13.63 8.89 10.17
CA ASN A 43 -14.98 8.37 10.36
C ASN A 43 -15.05 6.82 10.42
N ILE A 44 -14.06 6.20 11.06
CA ILE A 44 -13.97 4.76 11.30
C ILE A 44 -14.52 4.47 12.70
N ASP A 45 -15.43 3.49 12.79
CA ASP A 45 -16.03 3.06 14.06
C ASP A 45 -14.99 2.45 15.01
N LEU A 46 -15.11 2.79 16.30
CA LEU A 46 -14.20 2.33 17.35
C LEU A 46 -14.98 1.62 18.45
N ASP A 47 -14.45 0.49 18.91
CA ASP A 47 -14.97 -0.23 20.07
C ASP A 47 -14.41 0.25 21.40
N ASN A 48 -13.36 1.06 21.35
CA ASN A 48 -12.74 1.56 22.55
C ASN A 48 -13.70 2.54 23.23
N SER A 49 -14.24 2.13 24.37
CA SER A 49 -15.12 2.97 25.20
C SER A 49 -14.36 4.08 25.94
N THR A 50 -13.03 4.02 25.96
CA THR A 50 -12.18 5.06 26.52
C THR A 50 -11.66 5.97 25.40
N GLN A 51 -11.68 7.29 25.62
CA GLN A 51 -11.17 8.30 24.67
C GLN A 51 -9.61 8.35 24.68
N GLY A 52 -8.96 7.21 24.92
CA GLY A 52 -7.55 7.08 25.27
C GLY A 52 -7.28 7.42 26.74
N ASN A 53 -6.43 6.63 27.38
CA ASN A 53 -6.01 6.88 28.75
C ASN A 53 -5.13 8.14 28.84
N LYS A 54 -5.22 8.88 29.96
CA LYS A 54 -4.44 10.12 30.18
C LYS A 54 -3.40 9.89 31.27
N SER A 55 -2.26 9.33 30.87
CA SER A 55 -1.06 9.33 31.72
C SER A 55 -0.23 10.59 31.48
N TYR A 56 0.41 11.10 32.54
CA TYR A 56 1.44 12.12 32.39
C TYR A 56 2.60 11.54 31.58
N ILE A 57 3.08 12.30 30.59
CA ILE A 57 4.22 11.93 29.76
C ILE A 57 5.20 13.11 29.67
N ASP A 58 6.47 12.84 29.92
CA ASP A 58 7.52 13.84 29.75
C ASP A 58 7.82 14.08 28.25
N LYS A 59 8.52 15.18 27.96
CA LYS A 59 8.80 15.61 26.58
C LYS A 59 9.62 14.59 25.78
N LEU A 60 10.59 13.92 26.40
CA LEU A 60 11.47 12.96 25.72
C LEU A 60 10.70 11.68 25.40
N SER A 61 9.95 11.15 26.36
CA SER A 61 9.09 9.98 26.15
C SER A 61 8.03 10.24 25.07
N LYS A 62 7.44 11.45 25.06
CA LYS A 62 6.51 11.88 24.02
C LYS A 62 7.17 11.90 22.64
N PHE A 63 8.34 12.51 22.52
CA PHE A 63 9.08 12.55 21.26
C PHE A 63 9.42 11.15 20.74
N SER A 64 9.89 10.26 21.62
CA SER A 64 10.21 8.88 21.27
C SER A 64 8.99 8.11 20.74
N ALA A 65 7.84 8.24 21.40
CA ALA A 65 6.61 7.59 20.96
C ALA A 65 6.14 8.10 19.59
N LEU A 66 6.15 9.42 19.38
CA LEU A 66 5.77 10.01 18.09
C LEU A 66 6.75 9.62 16.97
N SER A 67 8.05 9.55 17.27
CA SER A 67 9.06 9.09 16.31
C SER A 67 8.81 7.63 15.90
N LEU A 68 8.46 6.76 16.86
CA LEU A 68 8.09 5.38 16.58
C LEU A 68 6.84 5.33 15.69
N TRP A 69 5.78 6.07 16.03
CA TRP A 69 4.58 6.15 15.22
C TRP A 69 4.89 6.57 13.78
N ASN A 70 5.66 7.65 13.60
CA ASN A 70 6.03 8.14 12.27
C ASN A 70 6.80 7.09 11.46
N LYS A 71 7.67 6.30 12.09
CA LYS A 71 8.37 5.19 11.42
C LYS A 71 7.39 4.10 11.00
N VAL A 72 6.44 3.73 11.85
CA VAL A 72 5.42 2.72 11.54
C VAL A 72 4.50 3.21 10.42
N GLU A 73 4.00 4.44 10.51
CA GLU A 73 3.17 5.07 9.48
C GLU A 73 3.91 5.13 8.15
N LYS A 74 5.19 5.49 8.16
CA LYS A 74 6.06 5.45 6.98
C LYS A 74 6.21 4.04 6.42
N LEU A 75 6.45 3.03 7.26
CA LEU A 75 6.57 1.64 6.81
C LEU A 75 5.26 1.14 6.22
N LEU A 76 4.13 1.44 6.83
CA LEU A 76 2.83 1.01 6.34
C LEU A 76 2.48 1.71 5.03
N ASN A 77 2.61 3.03 4.95
CA ASN A 77 2.27 3.79 3.75
C ASN A 77 3.30 3.60 2.64
N ASP A 78 4.59 3.83 2.93
CA ASP A 78 5.62 3.88 1.89
C ASP A 78 6.10 2.48 1.51
N VAL A 79 6.22 1.55 2.46
CA VAL A 79 6.77 0.20 2.19
C VAL A 79 5.68 -0.82 1.93
N ALA A 80 4.65 -0.88 2.78
CA ALA A 80 3.58 -1.88 2.64
C ALA A 80 2.40 -1.40 1.78
N ASN A 81 2.31 -0.11 1.46
CA ASN A 81 1.15 0.53 0.82
C ASN A 81 -0.17 0.13 1.49
N ILE A 82 -0.17 0.11 2.82
CA ILE A 82 -1.34 -0.08 3.66
C ILE A 82 -1.68 1.27 4.26
N ASP A 83 -2.75 1.88 3.78
CA ASP A 83 -3.43 2.92 4.55
C ASP A 83 -4.39 2.25 5.54
N LEU A 84 -4.20 2.57 6.81
CA LEU A 84 -4.99 2.07 7.92
C LEU A 84 -6.28 2.86 8.13
N PHE A 85 -6.27 4.13 7.72
CA PHE A 85 -7.32 5.09 8.02
C PHE A 85 -8.12 5.47 6.76
N ASP A 86 -7.92 4.75 5.66
CA ASP A 86 -8.75 4.90 4.47
C ASP A 86 -10.15 4.32 4.73
N SER A 87 -11.13 5.22 4.81
CA SER A 87 -12.54 4.92 5.02
C SER A 87 -13.22 4.31 3.80
N GLU A 88 -12.65 4.44 2.60
CA GLU A 88 -13.25 3.91 1.36
C GLU A 88 -13.18 2.38 1.25
N HIS A 89 -12.52 1.71 2.20
CA HIS A 89 -12.36 0.25 2.23
C HIS A 89 -13.19 -0.47 3.30
N ILE A 90 -14.15 0.20 3.95
CA ILE A 90 -15.14 -0.48 4.80
C ILE A 90 -16.37 -0.94 4.00
N GLN A 91 -16.49 -0.55 2.72
CA GLN A 91 -17.58 -1.03 1.86
C GLN A 91 -17.11 -2.14 0.90
N THR A 92 -17.91 -3.21 0.93
CA THR A 92 -18.13 -4.30 -0.05
C THR A 92 -17.11 -5.45 -0.14
N GLU A 93 -17.20 -6.38 0.82
CA GLU A 93 -17.44 -7.76 0.41
C GLU A 93 -18.95 -7.94 0.18
N ASP A 94 -19.47 -7.43 -0.95
CA ASP A 94 -20.77 -7.87 -1.46
C ASP A 94 -20.55 -8.64 -2.76
N ASN A 95 -20.67 -9.96 -2.63
CA ASN A 95 -20.96 -10.87 -3.72
C ASN A 95 -22.38 -10.58 -4.25
N SER A 96 -22.52 -9.86 -5.35
CA SER A 96 -23.57 -10.09 -6.36
C SER A 96 -23.45 -9.10 -7.52
N ASP A 97 -22.89 -9.54 -8.65
CA ASP A 97 -23.75 -9.90 -9.78
C ASP A 97 -22.93 -10.40 -10.99
N ASN A 98 -23.23 -11.64 -11.36
CA ASN A 98 -22.95 -12.17 -12.69
C ASN A 98 -23.77 -11.35 -13.69
N SER A 99 -23.11 -10.48 -14.46
CA SER A 99 -23.61 -10.13 -15.79
C SER A 99 -22.47 -10.20 -16.80
N THR A 100 -22.69 -11.03 -17.81
CA THR A 100 -21.86 -11.28 -18.97
C THR A 100 -21.49 -10.00 -19.72
N LEU A 101 -20.27 -9.49 -19.55
CA LEU A 101 -19.58 -8.68 -20.55
C LEU A 101 -18.08 -8.84 -20.33
N ASN A 102 -17.31 -9.00 -21.41
CA ASN A 102 -15.83 -9.04 -21.40
C ASN A 102 -15.24 -7.78 -20.72
N SER A 103 -15.14 -7.77 -19.39
CA SER A 103 -14.66 -6.65 -18.58
C SER A 103 -13.13 -6.60 -18.61
N HIS A 104 -12.58 -6.22 -19.76
CA HIS A 104 -11.17 -5.86 -19.86
C HIS A 104 -10.94 -4.61 -19.01
N ILE A 105 -9.93 -4.68 -18.14
CA ILE A 105 -9.43 -3.54 -17.39
C ILE A 105 -8.70 -2.64 -18.38
N SER A 106 -8.95 -1.34 -18.33
CA SER A 106 -8.33 -0.37 -19.24
C SER A 106 -7.91 0.92 -18.56
N ILE A 107 -6.75 1.42 -18.97
CA ILE A 107 -6.25 2.75 -18.63
C ILE A 107 -5.73 3.44 -19.89
N ILE A 108 -5.87 4.76 -19.92
CA ILE A 108 -5.16 5.62 -20.87
C ILE A 108 -3.98 6.24 -20.13
N PHE A 109 -2.77 6.07 -20.67
CA PHE A 109 -1.55 6.63 -20.11
C PHE A 109 -0.80 7.43 -21.19
N GLY A 110 -0.78 8.76 -21.02
CA GLY A 110 -0.43 9.68 -22.09
C GLY A 110 -1.45 9.54 -23.24
N GLU A 111 -0.96 9.15 -24.41
CA GLU A 111 -1.76 8.91 -25.61
C GLU A 111 -2.01 7.41 -25.86
N SER A 112 -1.47 6.54 -25.02
CA SER A 112 -1.52 5.09 -25.22
C SER A 112 -2.61 4.44 -24.37
N LEU A 113 -3.41 3.57 -24.99
CA LEU A 113 -4.39 2.72 -24.33
C LEU A 113 -3.76 1.40 -23.93
N TYR A 114 -3.94 1.01 -22.68
CA TYR A 114 -3.52 -0.29 -22.15
C TYR A 114 -4.73 -1.08 -21.70
N THR A 115 -4.86 -2.33 -22.17
CA THR A 115 -5.98 -3.21 -21.82
C THR A 115 -5.50 -4.59 -21.38
N GLY A 116 -6.22 -5.23 -20.47
CA GLY A 116 -5.81 -6.52 -19.94
C GLY A 116 -6.92 -7.27 -19.22
N LYS A 117 -6.66 -8.56 -18.94
CA LYS A 117 -7.57 -9.45 -18.20
C LYS A 117 -7.49 -9.24 -16.69
N SER A 118 -6.44 -8.59 -16.20
CA SER A 118 -6.22 -8.25 -14.80
C SER A 118 -5.49 -6.91 -14.66
N TYR A 119 -5.57 -6.29 -13.47
CA TYR A 119 -4.84 -5.06 -13.14
C TYR A 119 -3.34 -5.24 -13.31
N ARG A 120 -2.85 -6.41 -12.93
CA ARG A 120 -1.43 -6.79 -13.03
C ARG A 120 -0.99 -6.91 -14.48
N ASP A 121 -1.85 -7.39 -15.38
CA ASP A 121 -1.54 -7.46 -16.81
C ASP A 121 -1.38 -6.07 -17.42
N VAL A 122 -2.32 -5.16 -17.13
CA VAL A 122 -2.25 -3.77 -17.59
C VAL A 122 -1.00 -3.07 -17.06
N PHE A 123 -0.72 -3.23 -15.77
CA PHE A 123 0.50 -2.69 -15.15
C PHE A 123 1.77 -3.24 -15.78
N THR A 124 1.82 -4.56 -16.03
CA THR A 124 2.97 -5.21 -16.67
C THR A 124 3.21 -4.67 -18.07
N GLN A 125 2.16 -4.52 -18.87
CA GLN A 125 2.28 -3.97 -20.22
C GLN A 125 2.79 -2.52 -20.19
N LEU A 126 2.23 -1.69 -19.30
CA LEU A 126 2.66 -0.30 -19.13
C LEU A 126 4.13 -0.20 -18.76
N VAL A 127 4.56 -0.89 -17.71
CA VAL A 127 5.94 -0.80 -17.22
C VAL A 127 6.91 -1.36 -18.25
N SER A 128 6.60 -2.51 -18.87
CA SER A 128 7.44 -3.07 -19.95
C SER A 128 7.62 -2.08 -21.10
N ASN A 129 6.54 -1.43 -21.55
CA ASN A 129 6.62 -0.42 -22.59
C ASN A 129 7.46 0.78 -22.19
N LEU A 130 7.33 1.26 -20.95
CA LEU A 130 8.14 2.38 -20.47
C LEU A 130 9.62 2.01 -20.40
N VAL A 131 9.95 0.81 -19.93
CA VAL A 131 11.34 0.31 -19.85
C VAL A 131 11.98 0.12 -21.23
N LEU A 132 11.22 -0.33 -22.22
CA LEU A 132 11.68 -0.51 -23.60
C LEU A 132 11.71 0.80 -24.41
N SER A 133 11.14 1.87 -23.87
CA SER A 133 11.09 3.18 -24.52
C SER A 133 12.26 4.08 -24.10
N ALA A 134 12.38 5.25 -24.75
CA ALA A 134 13.32 6.30 -24.36
C ALA A 134 13.02 6.93 -22.97
N GLU A 135 11.99 6.45 -22.26
CA GLU A 135 11.57 6.95 -20.94
C GLU A 135 12.29 6.25 -19.78
N LEU A 136 13.18 5.29 -20.05
CA LEU A 136 13.87 4.50 -19.02
C LEU A 136 14.57 5.37 -17.96
N ASP A 137 15.20 6.48 -18.39
CA ASP A 137 15.90 7.41 -17.51
C ASP A 137 14.96 8.07 -16.49
N LYS A 138 13.69 8.30 -16.85
CA LYS A 138 12.69 8.86 -15.93
C LYS A 138 12.28 7.85 -14.86
N LEU A 139 12.53 6.56 -15.08
CA LEU A 139 12.23 5.49 -14.13
C LEU A 139 13.36 5.22 -13.13
N ILE A 140 14.51 5.90 -13.23
CA ILE A 140 15.65 5.76 -12.29
C ILE A 140 15.20 5.83 -10.82
N PRO A 141 14.31 6.74 -10.38
CA PRO A 141 13.84 6.78 -8.99
C PRO A 141 13.09 5.52 -8.53
N LEU A 142 12.61 4.69 -9.46
CA LEU A 142 11.92 3.43 -9.19
C LEU A 142 12.84 2.20 -9.39
N MET A 143 14.12 2.40 -9.68
CA MET A 143 15.08 1.32 -9.83
C MET A 143 15.80 1.02 -8.51
N SER A 144 15.85 -0.26 -8.16
CA SER A 144 16.64 -0.82 -7.09
C SER A 144 17.99 -1.26 -7.64
N PRO A 145 19.11 -1.01 -6.94
CA PRO A 145 20.41 -1.58 -7.31
C PRO A 145 20.43 -3.11 -7.18
N ASN A 146 19.49 -3.68 -6.41
CA ASN A 146 19.40 -5.11 -6.11
C ASN A 146 18.10 -5.70 -6.68
N GLU A 147 17.28 -6.30 -5.82
CA GLU A 147 15.98 -6.87 -6.18
C GLU A 147 14.88 -5.79 -6.16
N PRO A 148 13.88 -5.89 -7.06
CA PRO A 148 12.68 -5.07 -7.01
C PRO A 148 11.94 -5.24 -5.69
N ASN A 149 11.29 -4.17 -5.25
CA ASN A 149 10.38 -4.18 -4.11
C ASN A 149 9.16 -3.29 -4.42
N THR A 150 8.34 -3.06 -3.41
CA THR A 150 7.11 -2.27 -3.52
C THR A 150 7.35 -0.79 -3.84
N VAL A 151 8.52 -0.23 -3.52
CA VAL A 151 8.87 1.18 -3.77
C VAL A 151 9.69 1.32 -5.06
N GLN A 152 10.72 0.49 -5.17
CA GLN A 152 11.62 0.42 -6.31
C GLN A 152 11.21 -0.80 -7.13
N ILE A 153 10.24 -0.59 -8.00
CA ILE A 153 9.52 -1.65 -8.70
C ILE A 153 10.37 -2.33 -9.79
N LEU A 154 11.55 -1.80 -10.12
CA LEU A 154 12.48 -2.34 -11.10
C LEU A 154 13.81 -2.71 -10.45
N GLY A 155 14.49 -3.73 -10.96
CA GLY A 155 15.78 -4.19 -10.45
C GLY A 155 16.42 -5.24 -11.36
N ASN A 156 17.67 -5.60 -11.12
CA ASN A 156 18.42 -6.52 -11.99
C ASN A 156 18.38 -7.98 -11.53
N ARG A 157 17.70 -8.26 -10.41
CA ARG A 157 17.58 -9.60 -9.83
C ARG A 157 16.12 -9.93 -9.57
N GLU A 158 15.79 -11.20 -9.60
CA GLU A 158 14.45 -11.65 -9.18
C GLU A 158 14.30 -11.51 -7.66
N HIS A 159 13.07 -11.23 -7.21
CA HIS A 159 12.70 -11.27 -5.80
C HIS A 159 11.88 -12.53 -5.53
N ILE A 160 12.38 -13.39 -4.65
CA ILE A 160 11.68 -14.58 -4.15
C ILE A 160 11.39 -14.40 -2.67
N SER A 161 10.15 -14.62 -2.25
CA SER A 161 9.78 -14.57 -0.84
C SER A 161 10.50 -15.67 -0.04
N ALA A 162 10.60 -15.51 1.28
CA ALA A 162 11.15 -16.55 2.17
C ALA A 162 10.42 -17.91 2.06
N LYS A 163 9.20 -17.92 1.50
CA LYS A 163 8.38 -19.13 1.26
C LYS A 163 8.54 -19.68 -0.17
N GLY A 164 9.47 -19.17 -0.97
CA GLY A 164 9.72 -19.62 -2.34
C GLY A 164 8.79 -19.03 -3.39
N THR A 165 7.94 -18.04 -3.05
CA THR A 165 7.02 -17.42 -4.01
C THR A 165 7.75 -16.37 -4.83
N LYS A 166 7.74 -16.49 -6.16
CA LYS A 166 8.28 -15.48 -7.06
C LYS A 166 7.40 -14.23 -7.07
N LEU A 167 7.95 -13.10 -6.63
CA LEU A 167 7.22 -11.82 -6.51
C LEU A 167 7.45 -10.88 -7.69
N THR A 168 8.37 -11.25 -8.57
CA THR A 168 8.78 -10.45 -9.74
C THR A 168 8.53 -11.16 -11.06
N LYS A 169 8.25 -10.39 -12.10
CA LYS A 169 8.18 -10.86 -13.49
C LYS A 169 9.35 -10.28 -14.28
N PRO A 170 10.07 -11.09 -15.10
CA PRO A 170 11.09 -10.54 -16.01
C PRO A 170 10.43 -9.65 -17.06
N ILE A 171 11.10 -8.56 -17.43
CA ILE A 171 10.72 -7.76 -18.60
C ILE A 171 11.51 -8.31 -19.79
N GLU A 172 10.79 -8.90 -20.74
CA GLU A 172 11.37 -9.53 -21.93
C GLU A 172 12.31 -8.57 -22.66
N LEU A 173 13.39 -9.12 -23.23
CA LEU A 173 14.42 -8.37 -23.96
C LEU A 173 15.23 -7.37 -23.11
N THR A 174 15.13 -7.44 -21.79
CA THR A 174 15.91 -6.58 -20.88
C THR A 174 16.55 -7.39 -19.74
N LYS A 175 17.48 -6.77 -19.02
CA LYS A 175 18.04 -7.33 -17.77
C LYS A 175 17.14 -7.10 -16.55
N TYR A 176 16.02 -6.40 -16.73
CA TYR A 176 15.21 -5.92 -15.62
C TYR A 176 14.13 -6.92 -15.22
N HIS A 177 13.91 -6.99 -13.91
CA HIS A 177 12.80 -7.64 -13.26
C HIS A 177 11.89 -6.56 -12.68
N MET A 178 10.58 -6.80 -12.74
CA MET A 178 9.57 -5.92 -12.19
C MET A 178 8.84 -6.59 -11.02
N TYR A 179 8.66 -5.88 -9.91
CA TYR A 179 7.80 -6.32 -8.82
C TYR A 179 6.33 -6.30 -9.25
N VAL A 180 5.61 -7.41 -9.11
CA VAL A 180 4.22 -7.54 -9.59
C VAL A 180 3.22 -7.90 -8.49
N ASN A 181 3.70 -8.22 -7.30
CA ASN A 181 2.84 -8.66 -6.20
C ASN A 181 2.28 -7.48 -5.39
N PHE A 182 1.52 -6.64 -6.06
CA PHE A 182 0.79 -5.52 -5.49
C PHE A 182 -0.69 -5.86 -5.27
N SER A 183 -1.32 -5.17 -4.31
CA SER A 183 -2.78 -5.05 -4.23
C SER A 183 -3.31 -4.17 -5.36
N LYS A 184 -4.63 -4.16 -5.58
CA LYS A 184 -5.28 -3.28 -6.58
C LYS A 184 -4.92 -1.80 -6.36
N ILE A 185 -4.96 -1.35 -5.11
CA ILE A 185 -4.59 0.03 -4.73
C ILE A 185 -3.09 0.29 -4.91
N GLY A 186 -2.23 -0.71 -4.61
CA GLY A 186 -0.79 -0.60 -4.87
C GLY A 186 -0.51 -0.39 -6.34
N LEU A 187 -1.17 -1.14 -7.23
CA LEU A 187 -1.05 -0.95 -8.67
C LEU A 187 -1.52 0.45 -9.10
N TYR A 188 -2.65 0.92 -8.57
CA TYR A 188 -3.18 2.26 -8.85
C TYR A 188 -2.17 3.37 -8.49
N ASN A 189 -1.61 3.31 -7.28
CA ASN A 189 -0.64 4.28 -6.79
C ASN A 189 0.66 4.25 -7.61
N GLN A 190 1.15 3.07 -7.97
CA GLN A 190 2.35 2.95 -8.82
C GLN A 190 2.12 3.52 -10.21
N ILE A 191 0.95 3.30 -10.81
CA ILE A 191 0.61 3.89 -12.12
C ILE A 191 0.56 5.41 -12.04
N LYS A 192 -0.02 5.99 -10.98
CA LYS A 192 0.02 7.45 -10.76
C LYS A 192 1.44 7.98 -10.64
N LYS A 193 2.29 7.31 -9.86
CA LYS A 193 3.70 7.68 -9.69
C LYS A 193 4.46 7.63 -11.02
N LEU A 194 4.21 6.62 -11.86
CA LEU A 194 4.76 6.55 -13.21
C LEU A 194 4.29 7.71 -14.09
N ALA A 195 3.02 8.10 -13.97
CA ALA A 195 2.45 9.23 -14.71
C ALA A 195 3.17 10.54 -14.34
N GLU A 196 3.36 10.78 -13.04
CA GLU A 196 4.11 11.92 -12.51
C GLU A 196 5.55 11.96 -13.00
N LEU A 197 6.28 10.84 -12.89
CA LEU A 197 7.69 10.75 -13.31
C LEU A 197 7.87 10.95 -14.82
N THR A 198 6.92 10.48 -15.61
CA THR A 198 6.98 10.60 -17.07
C THR A 198 6.40 11.90 -17.61
N GLY A 199 5.73 12.69 -16.76
CA GLY A 199 5.00 13.90 -17.15
C GLY A 199 3.73 13.60 -17.98
N LYS A 200 3.17 12.39 -17.85
CA LYS A 200 2.02 11.93 -18.63
C LYS A 200 0.75 11.99 -17.79
N LYS A 201 -0.39 12.25 -18.44
CA LYS A 201 -1.69 12.12 -17.80
C LYS A 201 -2.08 10.63 -17.74
N VAL A 202 -2.76 10.22 -16.68
CA VAL A 202 -3.39 8.90 -16.61
C VAL A 202 -4.89 9.02 -16.37
N ILE A 203 -5.67 8.21 -17.08
CA ILE A 203 -7.11 8.05 -16.90
C ILE A 203 -7.42 6.57 -16.70
N PHE A 204 -8.11 6.25 -15.62
CA PHE A 204 -8.54 4.89 -15.30
C PHE A 204 -9.99 4.73 -15.79
N GLU A 205 -10.16 4.15 -16.98
CA GLU A 205 -11.50 4.01 -17.59
C GLU A 205 -12.28 2.86 -16.97
N ARG A 206 -11.63 1.72 -16.77
CA ARG A 206 -12.19 0.53 -16.13
C ARG A 206 -11.15 -0.07 -15.20
N TRP A 207 -11.15 0.42 -13.95
CA TRP A 207 -10.25 -0.01 -12.89
C TRP A 207 -11.01 -0.70 -11.76
#